data_AF-A0A7C2PFN9-F1
#
_entry.id   AF-A0A7C2PFN9-F1
#
_cell.length_a   1.000
_cell.length_b   1.000
_cell.length_c   1.000
_cell.angle_alpha   90.00
_cell.angle_beta   90.00
_cell.angle_gamma   90.00
#
_symmetry.space_group_name_H-M   'P 1'
#
loop_
_entity.id
_entity.type
_entity.pdbx_description
1 polymer ?
#
loop_
_entity_poly.entity_id
_entity_poly.type
_entity_poly.pdbx_seq_one_letter_code
_entity_poly.pdbx_strand_id
1 'polypeptide(L)' 'TQCPYKGLASYWTAKVSDRVFENIVWGYPDPVAECPKIKDLYCFFNEKVDIIYVDDELDPKPITQWS' A
#
# COMPACT_ATOMS: atom_id res chain seq x y z
N THR A 1 -5.12 -2.91 10.57
CA THR A 1 -4.50 -4.23 10.88
C THR A 1 -3.29 -4.03 11.75
N GLN A 2 -3.10 -4.78 12.84
CA GLN A 2 -1.93 -4.60 13.71
C GLN A 2 -0.83 -5.60 13.36
N CYS A 3 0.39 -5.10 13.11
CA CYS A 3 1.59 -5.90 12.92
C CYS A 3 2.51 -5.72 14.13
N PRO A 4 2.96 -6.79 14.80
CA PRO A 4 3.83 -6.68 15.97
C PRO A 4 5.19 -6.04 15.66
N TYR A 5 5.64 -6.10 14.40
CA TYR A 5 6.96 -5.59 13.99
C TYR A 5 6.94 -4.20 13.35
N LYS A 6 5.77 -3.72 12.91
CA LYS A 6 5.65 -2.48 12.12
C LYS A 6 4.66 -1.48 12.71
N GLY A 7 3.74 -1.91 13.57
CA GLY A 7 2.73 -1.06 14.20
C GLY A 7 1.34 -1.25 13.60
N LEU A 8 0.50 -0.23 13.73
CA LEU A 8 -0.87 -0.24 13.23
C LEU A 8 -0.90 0.22 11.77
N ALA A 9 -1.33 -0.65 10.87
CA ALA A 9 -1.56 -0.29 9.48
C ALA A 9 -2.92 0.40 9.32
N SER A 10 -2.88 1.53 8.61
CA SER A 10 -4.04 2.28 8.14
C SER A 10 -4.27 2.00 6.66
N TYR A 11 -5.52 2.16 6.22
CA TYR A 11 -5.96 1.92 4.86
C TYR A 11 -6.76 3.12 4.36
N TRP A 12 -6.61 3.44 3.09
CA TRP A 12 -7.29 4.55 2.45
C TRP A 12 -7.98 4.09 1.17
N THR A 13 -9.16 4.66 0.96
CA THR A 13 -9.98 4.47 -0.25
C THR A 13 -9.79 5.68 -1.15
N ALA A 14 -9.50 5.44 -2.43
CA ALA A 14 -9.42 6.51 -3.42
C ALA A 14 -10.73 6.60 -4.19
N LYS A 15 -11.26 7.81 -4.36
CA LYS A 15 -12.37 8.07 -5.29
C LYS A 15 -11.80 8.84 -6.49
N VAL A 16 -11.91 8.25 -7.67
CA VAL A 16 -11.43 8.83 -8.93
C VAL A 16 -12.60 8.86 -9.90
N SER A 17 -13.06 10.06 -10.23
CA SER A 17 -14.28 10.27 -11.01
C SER A 17 -15.46 9.51 -10.38
N ASP A 18 -16.09 8.59 -11.13
CA ASP A 18 -17.23 7.80 -10.68
C ASP A 18 -16.83 6.44 -10.09
N ARG A 19 -15.53 6.15 -9.95
CA ARG A 19 -15.03 4.88 -9.40
C ARG A 19 -14.50 5.07 -7.99
N VAL A 20 -14.81 4.09 -7.13
CA VAL A 20 -14.28 4.00 -5.77
C VAL A 20 -13.36 2.78 -5.71
N PHE A 21 -12.13 3.01 -5.28
CA PHE A 21 -11.10 2.00 -5.10
C PHE A 21 -10.89 1.78 -3.60
N GLU A 22 -11.60 0.80 -3.04
CA GLU A 22 -11.62 0.56 -1.61
C GLU A 22 -10.31 -0.03 -1.08
N ASN A 23 -9.76 0.62 -0.04
CA ASN A 23 -8.53 0.17 0.63
C ASN A 23 -7.41 -0.15 -0.38
N ILE A 24 -7.26 0.72 -1.38
CA ILE A 24 -6.28 0.59 -2.46
C ILE A 24 -4.89 1.01 -2.00
N VAL A 25 -4.82 1.90 -1.01
CA VAL A 25 -3.57 2.32 -0.36
C VAL A 25 -3.58 1.86 1.09
N TRP A 26 -2.42 1.48 1.60
CA TRP A 26 -2.21 1.20 3.01
C TRP A 26 -0.81 1.65 3.45
N GLY A 27 -0.57 1.75 4.76
CA GLY A 27 0.68 2.28 5.29
C GLY A 27 0.70 2.39 6.81
N TYR A 28 1.78 2.92 7.36
CA TYR A 28 1.98 3.08 8.81
C TYR A 28 2.19 4.56 9.17
N PRO A 29 1.14 5.28 9.56
CA PRO A 29 1.28 6.68 10.02
C PRO A 29 2.06 6.80 11.33
N ASP A 30 1.97 5.77 12.18
CA ASP A 30 2.67 5.70 13.45
C ASP A 30 3.30 4.30 13.60
N PRO A 31 4.44 4.05 12.93
CA PRO A 31 5.13 2.77 13.05
C PRO A 31 5.82 2.67 14.41
N VAL A 32 6.20 1.44 14.77
CA VAL A 32 7.03 1.21 15.97
C VAL A 32 8.39 1.93 15.86
N ALA A 33 9.00 2.26 17.01
CA ALA A 33 10.23 3.06 17.09
C ALA A 33 11.41 2.44 16.34
N GLU A 34 11.40 1.12 16.15
CA GLU A 34 12.40 0.36 15.40
C GLU A 34 12.26 0.50 13.87
N CYS A 35 11.10 0.95 13.39
CA CYS A 35 10.78 1.12 11.96
C CYS A 35 10.43 2.56 11.58
N PRO A 36 11.23 3.60 11.93
CA PRO A 36 10.84 4.98 11.67
C PRO A 36 10.83 5.33 10.17
N LYS A 37 11.60 4.59 9.36
CA LYS A 37 11.77 4.86 7.93
C LYS A 37 10.51 4.63 7.09
N ILE A 38 9.54 3.85 7.59
CA ILE A 38 8.29 3.58 6.87
C ILE A 38 7.15 4.51 7.28
N LYS A 39 7.43 5.46 8.17
CA LYS A 39 6.45 6.43 8.64
C LYS A 39 5.94 7.27 7.48
N ASP A 40 4.62 7.42 7.40
CA ASP A 40 3.92 8.23 6.40
C ASP A 40 4.21 7.82 4.94
N LEU A 41 4.78 6.62 4.72
CA LEU A 41 4.90 6.03 3.40
C LEU A 41 3.62 5.26 3.04
N TYR A 42 3.30 5.28 1.75
CA TYR A 42 2.14 4.63 1.18
C TYR A 42 2.54 3.44 0.32
N CYS A 43 1.79 2.35 0.47
CA CYS A 43 1.93 1.12 -0.29
C CYS A 43 0.63 0.85 -1.07
N PHE A 44 0.78 0.28 -2.25
CA PHE A 44 -0.33 -0.13 -3.11
C PHE A 44 -0.39 -1.65 -3.21
N PHE A 45 -1.60 -2.19 -3.27
CA PHE A 45 -1.81 -3.60 -3.57
C PHE A 45 -1.75 -3.80 -5.08
N ASN A 46 -0.69 -4.44 -5.58
CA ASN A 46 -0.51 -4.68 -7.02
C ASN A 46 -1.62 -5.60 -7.58
N GLU A 47 -2.20 -6.47 -6.74
CA GLU A 47 -3.35 -7.32 -7.07
C GLU A 47 -4.68 -6.56 -7.19
N LYS A 48 -4.80 -5.37 -6.59
CA LYS A 48 -6.03 -4.55 -6.65
C LYS A 48 -6.03 -3.54 -7.81
N VAL A 49 -4.97 -3.52 -8.60
CA VAL A 49 -4.81 -2.61 -9.74
C VAL A 49 -4.37 -3.38 -10.97
N ASP A 50 -4.62 -2.83 -12.15
CA ASP A 50 -4.21 -3.46 -13.39
C ASP A 50 -2.70 -3.29 -13.61
N ILE A 51 -2.19 -2.09 -13.34
CA ILE A 51 -0.83 -1.64 -13.64
C ILE A 51 -0.36 -0.64 -12.59
N ILE A 52 0.92 -0.71 -12.21
CA ILE A 52 1.61 0.30 -11.41
C ILE A 52 2.77 0.87 -12.24
N TYR A 53 2.90 2.20 -12.27
CA TYR A 53 4.07 2.88 -12.82
C TYR A 53 4.81 3.60 -11.69
N VAL A 54 6.14 3.45 -11.64
CA VAL A 54 7.03 4.14 -10.70
C VAL A 54 8.03 4.91 -11.56
N ASP A 55 8.03 6.23 -11.46
CA ASP A 55 8.92 7.10 -12.26
C ASP A 55 8.88 6.79 -13.76
N ASP A 56 7.66 6.64 -14.31
CA ASP A 56 7.36 6.25 -15.70
C ASP A 56 7.79 4.82 -16.11
N GLU A 57 8.35 4.03 -15.20
CA GLU A 57 8.68 2.63 -15.42
C GLU A 57 7.56 1.70 -14.90
N LEU A 58 7.24 0.67 -15.68
CA LEU A 58 6.26 -0.35 -15.29
C LEU A 58 6.80 -1.19 -14.13
N ASP A 59 6.12 -1.20 -12.99
CA ASP A 59 6.39 -2.13 -11.90
C ASP A 59 5.70 -3.47 -12.20
N PRO A 60 6.45 -4.55 -12.47
CA PRO A 60 5.86 -5.82 -12.89
C PRO A 60 5.06 -6.43 -11.74
N LYS A 61 3.89 -7.01 -12.08
CA LYS A 61 3.11 -7.78 -11.11
C LYS A 61 3.96 -8.89 -10.52
N PRO A 62 4.10 -8.96 -9.18
CA PRO A 62 4.91 -9.99 -8.57
C PRO A 62 4.21 -11.34 -8.74
N ILE A 63 4.97 -12.36 -9.17
CA ILE A 63 4.46 -13.74 -9.22
C ILE A 63 4.64 -14.33 -7.82
N THR A 64 3.59 -14.29 -7.00
CA THR A 64 3.64 -14.84 -5.63
C THR A 64 2.54 -15.87 -5.40
N GLN A 65 2.76 -16.77 -4.44
CA GLN A 65 1.75 -17.75 -4.03
C GLN A 65 0.62 -17.15 -3.17
N TRP A 66 0.71 -15.86 -2.83
CA TRP A 66 -0.26 -15.14 -1.98
C TRP A 66 -1.05 -14.09 -2.75
N SER A 67 -0.92 -14.10 -4.08
CA SER A 67 -1.61 -13.23 -5.03
C SER A 67 -2.38 -14.07 -6.04
#